data_AF-A0AAV9EDJ5-F1
#
_entry.id   AF-A0AAV9EDJ5-F1
#
_cell.length_a   1.000
_cell.length_b   1.000
_cell.length_c   1.000
_cell.angle_alpha   90.00
_cell.angle_beta   90.00
_cell.angle_gamma   90.00
#
_symmetry.space_group_name_H-M   'P 1'
#
loop_
_entity.id
_entity.type
_entity.pdbx_description
1 polymer ?
#
loop_
_entity_poly.entity_id
_entity_poly.type
_entity_poly.pdbx_seq_one_letter_code
_entity_poly.pdbx_strand_id
1 'polypeptide(L)' 'MVEMPGNGDVPFTHANISLARNELWYKPMTDLNTGLRKFVKWYLSYYGYNKGDKSDIGWEEIP' A
#
# COMPACT_ATOMS: atom_id res chain seq x y z
N MET A 1 10.09 19.65 8.74
CA MET A 1 10.61 19.67 7.35
C MET A 1 11.16 18.29 7.10
N VAL A 2 10.67 17.57 6.07
CA VAL A 2 11.13 16.20 5.77
C VAL A 2 12.37 16.34 4.89
N GLU A 3 13.52 15.87 5.37
CA GLU A 3 14.74 15.83 4.57
C GLU A 3 14.66 14.65 3.59
N MET A 4 14.93 14.92 2.31
CA MET A 4 14.87 13.91 1.26
C MET A 4 16.28 13.42 0.89
N PRO A 5 16.49 12.10 0.69
CA PRO A 5 17.74 11.59 0.16
C PRO A 5 17.91 11.99 -1.32
N GLY A 6 19.17 12.16 -1.74
CA GLY A 6 19.55 12.82 -3.00
C GLY A 6 19.29 12.06 -4.30
N ASN A 7 18.36 11.11 -4.35
CA ASN A 7 18.12 10.27 -5.52
C ASN A 7 16.65 10.24 -5.95
N GLY A 8 16.13 11.38 -6.42
CA GLY A 8 14.86 11.42 -7.15
C GLY A 8 13.60 11.25 -6.30
N ASP A 9 13.73 11.20 -4.97
CA ASP A 9 12.60 11.26 -4.07
C ASP A 9 11.92 12.63 -4.15
N VAL A 10 10.59 12.60 -4.19
CA VAL A 10 9.72 13.77 -4.14
C VAL A 10 8.83 13.65 -2.92
N PRO A 11 8.56 14.73 -2.15
CA PRO A 11 7.81 14.62 -0.90
C PRO A 11 6.40 14.10 -1.13
N PHE A 12 5.82 14.48 -2.28
CA PHE A 12 4.49 14.06 -2.72
C PHE A 12 4.48 13.98 -4.24
N THR A 13 3.88 12.92 -4.78
CA THR A 13 3.59 12.79 -6.20
C THR A 13 2.14 12.37 -6.41
N HIS A 14 1.49 12.92 -7.44
CA HIS A 14 0.10 12.61 -7.76
C HIS A 14 -0.03 12.31 -9.26
N ALA A 15 -0.81 11.29 -9.60
CA ALA A 15 -1.15 11.01 -10.98
C ALA A 15 -2.18 12.02 -11.51
N ASN A 16 -1.90 12.65 -12.65
CA ASN A 16 -2.90 13.42 -13.38
C ASN A 16 -3.84 12.46 -14.12
N ILE A 17 -5.11 12.44 -13.72
CA ILE A 17 -6.13 11.54 -14.30
C ILE A 17 -7.16 12.28 -15.17
N SER A 18 -6.85 13.50 -15.63
CA SER A 18 -7.79 14.32 -16.42
C SER A 18 -8.15 13.66 -17.74
N LEU A 19 -7.17 13.09 -18.44
CA LEU A 19 -7.42 12.38 -19.71
C LEU A 19 -8.30 11.15 -19.53
N ALA A 20 -8.02 10.33 -18.51
CA ALA A 20 -8.82 9.14 -18.22
C ALA A 20 -10.27 9.49 -17.82
N ARG A 21 -10.48 10.59 -17.11
CA ARG A 21 -11.82 11.10 -16.80
C ARG A 21 -12.59 11.48 -18.07
N ASN A 22 -11.94 12.18 -19.00
CA ASN A 22 -12.58 12.70 -20.20
C ASN A 22 -12.88 11.60 -21.23
N GLU A 23 -11.91 10.72 -21.48
CA GLU A 23 -11.98 9.73 -22.57
C GLU A 23 -12.63 8.42 -22.13
N LEU A 24 -12.45 8.03 -20.86
CA LEU A 24 -12.87 6.72 -20.34
C LEU A 24 -13.95 6.81 -19.27
N TRP A 25 -14.43 8.02 -18.97
CA TRP A 25 -15.38 8.26 -17.88
C TRP A 25 -14.87 7.73 -16.53
N TYR A 26 -13.55 7.67 -16.36
CA TYR A 26 -12.92 7.09 -15.18
C TYR A 26 -13.24 7.91 -13.93
N LYS A 27 -13.88 7.28 -12.95
CA LYS A 27 -14.23 7.91 -11.67
C LYS A 27 -13.74 7.03 -10.50
N PRO A 28 -12.65 7.42 -9.80
CA PRO A 28 -12.23 6.70 -8.61
C PRO A 28 -13.31 6.84 -7.52
N MET A 29 -13.79 5.72 -7.00
CA MET A 29 -14.85 5.67 -5.97
C MET A 29 -14.34 5.15 -4.62
N THR A 30 -13.15 4.56 -4.59
CA THR A 30 -12.55 4.00 -3.38
C THR A 30 -11.57 5.01 -2.80
N ASP A 31 -11.81 5.47 -1.57
CA ASP A 31 -10.86 6.29 -0.84
C ASP A 31 -9.62 5.48 -0.42
N LEU A 32 -8.51 6.17 -0.17
CA LEU A 32 -7.23 5.55 0.15
C LEU A 32 -7.32 4.62 1.36
N ASN A 33 -7.98 5.03 2.45
CA ASN A 33 -8.07 4.23 3.67
C ASN A 33 -8.84 2.94 3.44
N THR A 34 -9.94 3.00 2.70
CA THR A 34 -10.74 1.83 2.33
C THR A 34 -9.97 0.90 1.40
N GLY A 35 -9.30 1.43 0.39
CA GLY A 35 -8.49 0.66 -0.54
C GLY A 35 -7.35 -0.07 0.17
N LEU A 36 -6.57 0.64 0.98
CA LEU A 36 -5.41 0.10 1.69
C LEU A 36 -5.80 -1.01 2.67
N ARG A 37 -6.89 -0.83 3.44
CA ARG A 37 -7.41 -1.86 4.34
C ARG A 37 -7.83 -3.13 3.61
N LYS A 38 -8.52 -2.99 2.47
CA LYS A 38 -8.92 -4.15 1.64
C LYS A 38 -7.71 -4.86 1.07
N PHE A 39 -6.72 -4.10 0.57
CA PHE A 39 -5.48 -4.62 0.04
C PHE A 39 -4.70 -5.43 1.08
N VAL A 40 -4.48 -4.87 2.28
CA VAL A 40 -3.75 -5.58 3.36
C VAL A 40 -4.48 -6.86 3.77
N LYS A 41 -5.81 -6.83 3.90
CA LYS A 41 -6.61 -8.04 4.18
C LYS A 41 -6.41 -9.12 3.12
N TRP A 42 -6.46 -8.74 1.84
CA TRP A 42 -6.21 -9.68 0.74
C TRP A 42 -4.78 -10.22 0.79
N TYR A 43 -3.77 -9.35 0.95
CA TYR A 43 -2.36 -9.74 0.99
C TYR A 43 -2.08 -10.75 2.10
N LEU A 44 -2.57 -10.47 3.32
CA LEU A 44 -2.46 -11.39 4.44
C LEU A 44 -3.27 -12.67 4.24
N SER A 45 -4.40 -12.64 3.54
CA SER A 45 -5.14 -13.87 3.21
C SER A 45 -4.41 -14.73 2.18
N TYR A 46 -3.65 -14.11 1.28
CA TYR A 46 -2.97 -14.81 0.18
C TYR A 46 -1.59 -15.32 0.59
N TYR A 47 -0.81 -14.50 1.31
CA TYR A 47 0.56 -14.82 1.75
C TYR A 47 0.69 -15.08 3.24
N GLY A 48 -0.24 -14.58 4.06
CA GLY A 48 -0.24 -14.80 5.51
C GLY A 48 -0.62 -16.24 5.78
N TYR A 49 0.42 -17.06 5.78
CA TYR A 49 0.52 -18.43 6.25
C TYR A 49 -0.72 -18.92 7.01
N ASN A 50 -1.28 -20.04 6.55
CA ASN A 50 -2.18 -20.88 7.34
C ASN A 50 -1.62 -20.94 8.77
N LYS A 51 -2.42 -20.49 9.74
CA LYS A 51 -2.14 -20.54 11.19
C LYS A 51 -2.14 -22.00 11.67
N GLY A 52 -1.25 -22.82 11.09
CA GLY A 52 -1.02 -24.22 11.38
C GLY A 52 0.40 -24.49 11.87
N ASP A 53 1.39 -23.71 11.45
CA ASP A 53 2.76 -23.87 11.92
C ASP A 53 3.13 -22.74 12.88
N LYS A 54 2.70 -22.91 14.13
CA LYS A 54 3.43 -22.34 15.26
C LYS A 54 4.67 -23.19 15.47
N SER A 55 5.69 -22.98 14.66
CA SER A 55 7.06 -23.35 15.01
C SER A 55 7.89 -22.08 15.07
N ASP A 56 8.01 -21.57 16.29
CA ASP A 56 9.23 -20.98 16.84
C ASP A 56 10.04 -20.06 15.93
N ILE A 57 9.50 -18.90 15.59
CA ILE A 57 10.34 -17.73 15.32
C ILE A 57 10.01 -16.64 16.33
N GLY A 58 10.87 -16.54 17.34
CA GLY A 58 10.87 -15.48 18.33
C GLY A 58 11.14 -14.15 17.63
N TRP A 59 10.09 -13.37 17.42
CA TRP A 59 10.21 -11.93 17.19
C TRP A 59 10.26 -11.22 18.53
N GLU A 60 11.23 -11.60 19.36
CA GLU A 60 11.74 -10.73 20.41
C GLU A 60 13.05 -10.15 19.89
N GLU A 61 13.08 -8.81 19.91
CA GLU A 61 14.26 -7.96 19.77
C GLU A 61 15.00 -8.02 18.43
N ILE A 62 14.63 -7.10 17.53
CA ILE A 62 15.64 -6.41 16.74
C ILE A 62 15.60 -4.95 17.22
N PRO A 63 16.73 -4.37 17.68
CA PRO A 63 16.76 -2.98 18.16
C PRO A 63 16.30 -1.97 17.12
#